data_AF-H2XLQ7-F1
#
_entry.id   AF-H2XLQ7-F1
#
_cell.length_a   1.000
_cell.length_b   1.000
_cell.length_c   1.000
_cell.angle_alpha   90.00
_cell.angle_beta   90.00
_cell.angle_gamma   90.00
#
_symmetry.space_group_name_H-M   'P 1'
#
loop_
_entity.id
_entity.type
_entity.pdbx_description
1 polymer ?
#
loop_
_entity_poly.entity_id
_entity_poly.type
_entity_poly.pdbx_seq_one_letter_code
_entity_poly.pdbx_strand_id
1 'polypeptide(L)'
;MNQDASTVDVDVHQDTCQSFENLNLCIKQFVKSICDKHGSCRKLSASFPKYYKKNAEIVQVVSDQLWEMFETKQLLSINQWIEEGNLQLLLCKLNKAKVDEDFDWKPTGVPDKDIEAHIANATQHELAKLTELYLKEKSEAIKLNAEIKEKETKVQKLLLAVTARQKEFEKVVDSCIGEKQNLSNAEATVMTWDQN
;
A
#
# COMPACT_ATOMS: atom_id res chain seq x y z
N MET A 1 -17.36 19.83 -0.50
CA MET A 1 -16.10 20.61 -0.41
C MET A 1 -15.25 19.99 0.68
N ASN A 2 -13.94 19.99 0.47
CA ASN A 2 -12.84 19.41 1.27
C ASN A 2 -12.45 17.98 0.87
N GLN A 3 -11.59 17.94 -0.15
CA GLN A 3 -10.62 16.88 -0.38
C GLN A 3 -9.42 17.17 0.53
N ASP A 4 -9.13 16.27 1.46
CA ASP A 4 -7.88 16.30 2.20
C ASP A 4 -6.76 15.83 1.26
N ALA A 5 -6.01 16.81 0.75
CA ALA A 5 -4.74 16.57 0.10
C ALA A 5 -3.76 16.07 1.17
N SER A 6 -3.59 14.74 1.25
CA SER A 6 -2.42 14.16 1.90
C SER A 6 -1.19 14.60 1.13
N THR A 7 -0.50 15.58 1.70
CA THR A 7 0.88 15.92 1.39
C THR A 7 1.71 14.64 1.53
N VAL A 8 2.08 14.05 0.40
CA VAL A 8 3.15 13.07 0.37
C VAL A 8 4.42 13.87 0.63
N ASP A 9 4.92 13.78 1.86
CA ASP A 9 6.28 14.18 2.19
C ASP A 9 7.21 13.38 1.28
N VAL A 10 7.62 14.02 0.18
CA VAL A 10 8.76 13.59 -0.61
C VAL A 10 9.96 13.85 0.28
N ASP A 11 10.38 12.81 0.98
CA ASP A 11 11.62 12.80 1.72
C ASP A 11 12.77 13.02 0.71
N VAL A 12 13.12 14.28 0.50
CA VAL A 12 14.30 14.74 -0.24
C VAL A 12 15.50 14.52 0.69
N HIS A 13 15.72 13.28 1.08
CA HIS A 13 17.07 12.84 1.40
C HIS A 13 17.83 12.82 0.08
N GLN A 14 18.66 13.84 -0.05
CA GLN A 14 19.69 14.02 -1.06
C GLN A 14 20.75 12.93 -0.85
N ASP A 15 20.34 11.66 -0.97
CA ASP A 15 21.24 10.54 -1.10
C ASP A 15 21.97 10.73 -2.42
N THR A 16 23.23 11.14 -2.32
CA THR A 16 24.15 11.18 -3.43
C THR A 16 24.15 9.81 -4.09
N CYS A 17 23.77 9.82 -5.36
CA CYS A 17 23.54 8.64 -6.13
C CYS A 17 24.88 8.13 -6.65
N GLN A 18 25.62 7.42 -5.81
CA GLN A 18 27.02 7.03 -6.08
C GLN A 18 27.20 6.39 -7.46
N SER A 19 26.27 5.53 -7.87
CA SER A 19 26.27 4.87 -9.19
C SER A 19 26.15 5.87 -10.36
N PHE A 20 25.36 6.92 -10.22
CA PHE A 20 25.24 7.99 -11.22
C PHE A 20 26.48 8.89 -11.25
N GLU A 21 27.06 9.19 -10.09
CA GLU A 21 28.32 9.95 -10.00
C GLU A 21 29.48 9.18 -10.63
N ASN A 22 29.57 7.88 -10.37
CA ASN A 22 30.55 6.99 -10.98
C ASN A 22 30.38 6.93 -12.50
N LEU A 23 29.15 6.82 -12.99
CA LEU A 23 28.86 6.86 -14.43
C LEU A 23 29.35 8.16 -15.07
N ASN A 24 29.02 9.31 -14.47
CA ASN A 24 29.45 10.62 -14.95
C ASN A 24 30.97 10.76 -14.94
N LEU A 25 31.63 10.25 -13.91
CA LEU A 25 33.08 10.24 -13.81
C LEU A 25 33.70 9.38 -14.92
N CYS A 26 33.19 8.17 -15.14
CA CYS A 26 33.64 7.28 -16.20
C CYS A 26 33.46 7.89 -17.60
N ILE A 27 32.32 8.54 -17.86
CA ILE A 27 32.07 9.21 -19.14
C ILE A 27 33.09 10.33 -19.38
N LYS A 28 33.30 11.21 -18.40
CA LYS A 28 34.28 12.30 -18.49
C LYS A 28 35.69 11.76 -18.72
N GLN A 29 36.08 10.73 -17.97
CA GLN A 29 37.39 10.07 -18.13
C GLN A 29 37.53 9.39 -19.49
N PHE A 30 36.48 8.77 -20.01
CA PHE A 30 36.46 8.11 -21.31
C PHE A 30 36.68 9.12 -22.44
N VAL A 31 35.87 10.20 -22.48
CA VAL A 31 36.00 11.25 -23.49
C VAL A 31 37.40 11.89 -23.43
N LYS A 32 37.86 12.23 -22.21
CA LYS A 32 39.20 12.78 -22.01
C LYS A 32 40.30 11.82 -22.46
N SER A 33 40.19 10.52 -22.17
CA SER A 33 41.17 9.51 -22.63
C SER A 33 41.26 9.44 -24.16
N ILE A 34 40.16 9.70 -24.88
CA ILE A 34 40.19 9.73 -26.35
C ILE A 34 40.98 10.96 -26.81
N CYS A 35 40.68 12.14 -26.26
CA CYS A 35 41.39 13.38 -26.56
C CYS A 35 42.89 13.26 -26.25
N ASP A 36 43.26 12.72 -25.09
CA ASP A 36 44.66 12.64 -24.67
C ASP A 36 45.46 11.62 -25.51
N LYS A 37 44.88 10.45 -25.82
CA LYS A 37 45.60 9.37 -26.54
C LYS A 37 45.62 9.56 -28.05
N HIS A 38 44.54 10.06 -28.62
CA HIS A 38 44.37 10.17 -30.08
C HIS A 38 44.45 11.61 -30.57
N GLY A 39 44.23 12.60 -29.70
CA GLY A 39 44.14 14.01 -30.06
C GLY A 39 45.39 14.84 -29.99
N SER A 40 46.55 14.19 -29.99
CA SER A 40 47.80 14.92 -30.12
C SER A 40 47.92 15.58 -31.50
N CYS A 41 48.19 16.89 -31.53
CA CYS A 41 48.63 17.62 -32.72
C CYS A 41 49.80 16.92 -33.44
N ARG A 42 50.60 16.12 -32.72
CA ARG A 42 51.65 15.26 -33.30
C ARG A 42 51.11 14.24 -34.30
N LYS A 43 49.97 13.60 -34.02
CA LYS A 43 49.34 12.64 -34.94
C LYS A 43 48.74 13.34 -36.16
N LEU A 44 48.14 14.51 -35.94
CA LEU A 44 47.58 15.33 -37.01
C LEU A 44 48.67 15.86 -37.96
N SER A 45 49.74 16.43 -37.41
CA SER A 45 50.89 16.95 -38.16
C SER A 45 51.66 15.85 -38.90
N ALA A 46 51.76 14.64 -38.34
CA ALA A 46 52.34 13.48 -39.03
C ALA A 46 51.56 13.08 -40.29
N SER A 47 50.25 13.33 -40.32
CA SER A 47 49.38 13.03 -41.48
C SER A 47 49.54 14.06 -42.60
N PHE A 48 49.99 15.29 -42.28
CA PHE A 48 50.15 16.39 -43.24
C PHE A 48 51.54 17.05 -43.17
N PRO A 49 52.64 16.31 -43.39
CA PRO A 49 54.00 16.78 -43.08
C PRO A 49 54.45 17.98 -43.91
N LYS A 50 54.05 18.06 -45.20
CA LYS A 50 54.40 19.19 -46.08
C LYS A 50 53.68 20.48 -45.68
N TYR A 51 52.44 20.37 -45.21
CA TYR A 51 51.62 21.51 -44.78
C TYR A 51 52.06 22.00 -43.41
N TYR A 52 52.31 21.07 -42.47
CA TYR A 52 52.79 21.39 -41.13
C TYR A 52 54.11 22.17 -41.14
N LYS A 53 55.06 21.80 -42.02
CA LYS A 53 56.33 22.53 -42.16
C LYS A 53 56.18 24.02 -42.49
N LYS A 54 55.10 24.41 -43.15
CA LYS A 54 54.84 25.80 -43.55
C LYS A 54 53.86 26.52 -42.61
N ASN A 55 52.98 25.78 -41.95
CA ASN A 55 51.80 26.29 -41.25
C ASN A 55 51.62 25.62 -39.87
N ALA A 56 52.70 25.45 -39.10
CA ALA A 56 52.65 24.72 -37.83
C ALA A 56 51.66 25.33 -36.82
N GLU A 57 51.61 26.67 -36.73
CA GLU A 57 50.68 27.40 -35.86
C GLU A 57 49.21 27.15 -36.23
N ILE A 58 48.89 27.21 -37.53
CA ILE A 58 47.52 26.95 -38.02
C ILE A 58 47.13 25.51 -37.70
N VAL A 59 48.02 24.54 -37.91
CA VAL A 59 47.73 23.13 -37.60
C VAL A 59 47.55 22.91 -36.10
N GLN A 60 48.29 23.61 -35.25
CA GLN A 60 48.09 23.56 -33.81
C GLN A 60 46.71 24.12 -33.42
N VAL A 61 46.35 25.31 -33.90
CA VAL A 61 45.03 25.93 -33.63
C VAL A 61 43.88 25.03 -34.11
N VAL A 62 43.99 24.47 -35.32
CA VAL A 62 42.97 23.56 -35.86
C VAL A 62 42.88 22.27 -35.07
N SER A 63 44.03 21.74 -34.60
CA SER A 63 44.05 20.56 -33.72
C SER A 63 43.32 20.85 -32.42
N ASP A 64 43.62 21.97 -31.78
CA ASP A 64 43.03 22.33 -30.48
C ASP A 64 41.52 22.55 -30.62
N GLN A 65 41.08 23.28 -31.65
CA GLN A 65 39.66 23.47 -31.95
C GLN A 65 38.92 22.16 -32.26
N LEU A 66 39.56 21.25 -32.99
CA LEU A 66 38.97 19.95 -33.31
C LEU A 66 38.67 19.14 -32.04
N TRP A 67 39.63 19.08 -31.12
CA TRP A 67 39.50 18.27 -29.90
C TRP A 67 38.61 18.92 -28.85
N GLU A 68 38.66 20.25 -28.70
CA GLU A 68 37.73 20.98 -27.85
C GLU A 68 36.28 20.82 -28.32
N MET A 69 36.05 20.96 -29.63
CA MET A 69 34.72 20.76 -30.22
C MET A 69 34.27 19.31 -30.10
N PHE A 70 35.18 18.34 -30.28
CA PHE A 70 34.89 16.93 -30.08
C PHE A 70 34.47 16.64 -28.63
N GLU A 71 35.28 17.02 -27.64
CA GLU A 71 34.99 16.81 -26.23
C GLU A 71 33.65 17.43 -25.83
N THR A 72 33.44 18.69 -26.18
CA THR A 72 32.21 19.42 -25.88
C THR A 72 30.99 18.75 -26.50
N LYS A 73 31.05 18.40 -27.80
CA LYS A 73 29.92 17.80 -28.50
C LYS A 73 29.59 16.41 -27.95
N GLN A 74 30.60 15.59 -27.66
CA GLN A 74 30.38 14.27 -27.09
C GLN A 74 29.77 14.34 -25.69
N LEU A 75 30.29 15.21 -24.82
CA LEU A 75 29.73 15.39 -23.48
C LEU A 75 28.29 15.92 -23.53
N LEU A 76 27.99 16.87 -24.42
CA LEU A 76 26.62 17.37 -24.62
C LEU A 76 25.67 16.27 -25.11
N SER A 77 26.06 15.48 -26.12
CA SER A 77 25.23 14.39 -26.62
C SER A 77 24.99 13.30 -25.57
N ILE A 78 26.02 12.97 -24.77
CA ILE A 78 25.88 11.98 -23.70
C ILE A 78 24.98 12.51 -22.58
N ASN A 79 25.11 13.80 -22.20
CA ASN A 79 24.23 14.42 -21.23
C ASN A 79 22.77 14.42 -21.71
N GLN A 80 22.55 14.68 -23.00
CA GLN A 80 21.21 14.58 -23.58
C GLN A 80 20.64 13.16 -23.44
N TRP A 81 21.42 12.11 -23.72
CA TRP A 81 20.96 10.72 -23.52
C TRP A 81 20.72 10.39 -22.04
N ILE A 82 21.52 10.94 -21.13
CA ILE A 82 21.31 10.81 -19.69
C ILE A 82 19.95 11.39 -19.27
N GLU A 83 19.63 12.57 -19.80
CA GLU A 83 18.37 13.27 -19.54
C GLU A 83 17.18 12.53 -20.18
N GLU A 84 17.25 12.20 -21.47
CA GLU A 84 16.22 11.46 -22.20
C GLU A 84 15.93 10.10 -21.56
N GLY A 85 16.98 9.39 -21.13
CA GLY A 85 16.87 8.10 -20.46
C GLY A 85 16.48 8.17 -18.98
N ASN A 86 16.35 9.37 -18.40
CA ASN A 86 16.14 9.58 -16.97
C ASN A 86 17.13 8.76 -16.11
N LEU A 87 18.37 8.63 -16.56
CA LEU A 87 19.34 7.68 -15.99
C LEU A 87 19.68 7.99 -14.54
N GLN A 88 19.68 9.26 -14.15
CA GLN A 88 19.84 9.66 -12.76
C GLN A 88 18.74 9.00 -11.91
N LEU A 89 17.48 9.23 -12.23
CA LEU A 89 16.36 8.67 -11.46
C LEU A 89 16.41 7.14 -11.40
N LEU A 90 16.72 6.48 -12.53
CA LEU A 90 16.75 5.02 -12.62
C LEU A 90 17.87 4.42 -11.74
N LEU A 91 19.08 4.98 -11.83
CA LEU A 91 20.23 4.51 -11.05
C LEU A 91 20.05 4.77 -9.55
N CYS A 92 19.39 5.87 -9.18
CA CYS A 92 19.14 6.15 -7.76
C CYS A 92 18.06 5.23 -7.19
N LYS A 93 17.03 4.90 -7.98
CA LYS A 93 16.05 3.86 -7.61
C LYS A 93 16.72 2.50 -7.47
N LEU A 94 17.65 2.15 -8.36
CA LEU A 94 18.40 0.90 -8.29
C LEU A 94 19.26 0.82 -7.01
N ASN A 95 19.94 1.91 -6.64
CA ASN A 95 20.72 1.94 -5.39
C ASN A 95 19.85 1.80 -4.14
N LYS A 96 18.59 2.27 -4.19
CA LYS A 96 17.63 2.12 -3.09
C LYS A 96 16.98 0.74 -3.05
N ALA A 97 16.94 0.04 -4.19
CA ALA A 97 16.53 -1.35 -4.24
C ALA A 97 17.61 -2.21 -3.57
N LYS A 98 17.55 -2.29 -2.24
CA LYS A 98 18.30 -3.27 -1.45
C LYS A 98 17.75 -4.64 -1.79
N VAL A 99 18.32 -5.25 -2.81
CA VAL A 99 18.09 -6.63 -3.16
C VAL A 99 18.90 -7.45 -2.16
N ASP A 100 18.23 -8.34 -1.42
CA ASP A 100 18.93 -9.29 -0.54
C ASP A 100 19.99 -10.04 -1.36
N GLU A 101 21.17 -10.28 -0.77
CA GLU A 101 22.26 -10.99 -1.47
C GLU A 101 21.84 -12.39 -1.94
N ASP A 102 20.82 -12.97 -1.29
CA ASP A 102 20.22 -14.26 -1.61
C ASP A 102 19.07 -14.19 -2.64
N PHE A 103 18.70 -13.00 -3.14
CA PHE A 103 17.64 -12.85 -4.12
C PHE A 103 18.15 -13.21 -5.53
N ASP A 104 17.89 -14.46 -5.94
CA ASP A 104 18.30 -15.00 -7.25
C ASP A 104 17.14 -15.07 -8.27
N TRP A 105 16.10 -14.23 -8.12
CA TRP A 105 15.03 -14.24 -9.12
C TRP A 105 15.55 -13.79 -10.48
N LYS A 106 15.38 -14.65 -11.48
CA LYS A 106 15.69 -14.40 -12.88
C LYS A 106 14.46 -14.74 -13.72
N PRO A 107 14.18 -13.97 -14.79
CA PRO A 107 13.11 -14.31 -15.72
C PRO A 107 13.31 -15.74 -16.25
N THR A 108 12.28 -16.57 -16.16
CA THR A 108 12.34 -17.96 -16.61
C THR A 108 12.29 -18.09 -18.13
N GLY A 109 11.90 -17.01 -18.82
CA GLY A 109 11.65 -16.99 -20.27
C GLY A 109 10.28 -17.55 -20.64
N VAL A 110 9.46 -17.91 -19.65
CA VAL A 110 8.07 -18.35 -19.81
C VAL A 110 7.16 -17.27 -19.21
N PRO A 111 6.49 -16.45 -20.04
CA PRO A 111 5.71 -15.31 -19.57
C PRO A 111 4.70 -15.67 -18.48
N ASP A 112 3.98 -16.79 -18.64
CA ASP A 112 2.96 -17.22 -17.68
C ASP A 112 3.56 -17.48 -16.29
N LYS A 113 4.73 -18.12 -16.21
CA LYS A 113 5.41 -18.40 -14.94
C LYS A 113 5.92 -17.14 -14.27
N ASP A 114 6.47 -16.22 -15.05
CA ASP A 114 7.02 -14.96 -14.53
C ASP A 114 5.88 -14.06 -14.01
N ILE A 115 4.73 -14.05 -14.70
CA ILE A 115 3.51 -13.35 -14.28
C ILE A 115 2.90 -14.02 -13.04
N GLU A 116 2.75 -15.35 -13.04
CA GLU A 116 2.24 -16.10 -11.90
C GLU A 116 3.05 -15.85 -10.63
N ALA A 117 4.38 -15.85 -10.72
CA ALA A 117 5.25 -15.56 -9.59
C ALA A 117 5.01 -14.13 -9.03
N HIS A 118 4.82 -13.14 -9.92
CA HIS A 118 4.51 -11.77 -9.51
C HIS A 118 3.12 -11.66 -8.85
N ILE A 119 2.10 -12.30 -9.46
CA ILE A 119 0.72 -12.30 -8.97
C ILE A 119 0.61 -13.07 -7.64
N ALA A 120 1.34 -14.17 -7.47
CA ALA A 120 1.34 -14.96 -6.25
C ALA A 120 1.72 -14.11 -5.03
N ASN A 121 2.75 -13.26 -5.16
CA ASN A 121 3.15 -12.35 -4.09
C ASN A 121 2.06 -11.31 -3.77
N ALA A 122 1.45 -10.71 -4.78
CA ALA A 122 0.38 -9.72 -4.59
C ALA A 122 -0.87 -10.34 -3.95
N THR A 123 -1.28 -11.52 -4.44
CA THR A 123 -2.46 -12.25 -3.93
C THR A 123 -2.25 -12.79 -2.53
N GLN A 124 -1.03 -13.21 -2.17
CA GLN A 124 -0.73 -13.65 -0.81
C GLN A 124 -0.93 -12.53 0.23
N HIS A 125 -0.52 -11.30 -0.09
CA HIS A 125 -0.75 -10.16 0.80
C HIS A 125 -2.24 -9.84 0.94
N GLU A 126 -2.99 -9.87 -0.16
CA GLU A 126 -4.44 -9.65 -0.14
C GLU A 126 -5.18 -10.73 0.66
N LEU A 127 -4.81 -12.00 0.46
CA LEU A 127 -5.37 -13.13 1.22
C LEU A 127 -5.09 -13.01 2.72
N ALA A 128 -3.88 -12.59 3.11
CA ALA A 128 -3.54 -12.38 4.51
C ALA A 128 -4.45 -11.32 5.15
N LYS A 129 -4.65 -10.18 4.46
CA LYS A 129 -5.53 -9.10 4.92
C LYS A 129 -7.00 -9.53 5.01
N LEU A 130 -7.51 -10.23 4.00
CA LEU A 130 -8.88 -10.75 4.01
C LEU A 130 -9.09 -11.77 5.14
N THR A 131 -8.10 -12.61 5.39
CA THR A 131 -8.14 -13.59 6.48
C THR A 131 -8.20 -12.88 7.84
N GLU A 132 -7.43 -11.82 8.04
CA GLU A 132 -7.47 -11.02 9.27
C GLU A 132 -8.85 -10.38 9.50
N LEU A 133 -9.41 -9.77 8.45
CA LEU A 133 -10.76 -9.17 8.51
C LEU A 133 -11.83 -10.20 8.84
N TYR A 134 -11.79 -11.35 8.17
CA TYR A 134 -12.73 -12.45 8.42
C TYR A 134 -12.66 -12.97 9.86
N LEU A 135 -11.45 -13.15 10.41
CA LEU A 135 -11.26 -13.59 11.78
C LEU A 135 -11.81 -12.57 12.78
N LYS A 136 -11.66 -11.27 12.50
CA LYS A 136 -12.20 -10.20 13.33
C LYS A 136 -13.73 -10.25 13.34
N GLU A 137 -14.38 -10.26 12.18
CA GLU A 137 -15.84 -10.33 12.07
C GLU A 137 -16.39 -11.59 12.73
N LYS A 138 -15.74 -12.74 12.53
CA LYS A 138 -16.12 -14.00 13.18
C LYS A 138 -16.07 -13.89 14.71
N SER A 139 -15.05 -13.23 15.25
CA SER A 139 -14.92 -13.04 16.70
C SER A 139 -16.02 -12.13 17.27
N GLU A 140 -16.40 -11.10 16.53
CA GLU A 140 -17.48 -10.17 16.90
C GLU A 140 -18.84 -10.87 16.83
N ALA A 141 -19.09 -11.67 15.78
CA ALA A 141 -20.30 -12.46 15.64
C ALA A 141 -20.47 -13.48 16.79
N ILE A 142 -19.38 -14.14 17.21
CA ILE A 142 -19.40 -15.06 18.37
C ILE A 142 -19.79 -14.32 19.66
N LYS A 143 -19.24 -13.13 19.89
CA LYS A 143 -19.58 -12.30 21.07
C LYS A 143 -21.04 -11.88 21.05
N LEU A 144 -21.53 -11.35 19.93
CA LEU A 144 -22.92 -10.95 19.77
C LEU A 144 -23.88 -12.12 19.97
N ASN A 145 -23.56 -13.29 19.43
CA ASN A 145 -24.40 -14.47 19.62
C ASN A 145 -24.44 -14.93 21.08
N ALA A 146 -23.33 -14.82 21.83
CA ALA A 146 -23.31 -15.08 23.26
C ALA A 146 -24.21 -14.10 24.03
N GLU A 147 -24.15 -12.81 23.71
CA GLU A 147 -25.01 -11.79 24.32
C GLU A 147 -26.50 -12.00 23.99
N ILE A 148 -26.82 -12.37 22.76
CA ILE A 148 -28.21 -12.68 22.34
C ILE A 148 -28.73 -13.85 23.17
N LYS A 149 -27.95 -14.93 23.29
CA LYS A 149 -28.34 -16.12 24.06
C LYS A 149 -28.55 -15.82 25.55
N GLU A 150 -27.73 -14.94 26.12
CA GLU A 150 -27.92 -14.47 27.50
C GLU A 150 -29.24 -13.68 27.64
N LYS A 151 -29.51 -12.75 26.72
CA LYS A 151 -30.74 -11.96 26.70
C LYS A 151 -31.98 -12.84 26.51
N GLU A 152 -31.93 -13.81 25.61
CA GLU A 152 -33.01 -14.79 25.39
C GLU A 152 -33.32 -15.57 26.68
N THR A 153 -32.29 -16.04 27.39
CA THR A 153 -32.45 -16.74 28.66
C THR A 153 -33.10 -15.84 29.71
N LYS A 154 -32.72 -14.56 29.77
CA LYS A 154 -33.30 -13.58 30.69
C LYS A 154 -34.76 -13.30 30.36
N VAL A 155 -35.10 -13.12 29.08
CA VAL A 155 -36.49 -12.94 28.62
C VAL A 155 -37.34 -14.16 28.97
N GLN A 156 -36.82 -15.37 28.76
CA GLN A 156 -37.52 -16.61 29.09
C GLN A 156 -37.83 -16.71 30.59
N LYS A 157 -36.89 -16.34 31.46
CA LYS A 157 -37.11 -16.25 32.92
C LYS A 157 -38.18 -15.22 33.28
N LEU A 158 -38.15 -14.04 32.66
CA LEU A 158 -39.16 -12.99 32.89
C LEU A 158 -40.55 -13.45 32.43
N LEU A 159 -40.66 -14.10 31.27
CA LEU A 159 -41.93 -14.65 30.77
C LEU A 159 -42.51 -15.68 31.74
N LEU A 160 -41.69 -16.58 32.30
CA LEU A 160 -42.12 -17.54 33.32
C LEU A 160 -42.62 -16.83 34.59
N ALA A 161 -41.93 -15.78 35.05
CA ALA A 161 -42.36 -15.01 36.21
C ALA A 161 -43.70 -14.27 35.96
N VAL A 162 -43.87 -13.68 34.77
CA VAL A 162 -45.12 -13.01 34.38
C VAL A 162 -46.27 -14.00 34.29
N THR A 163 -46.07 -15.17 33.67
CA THR A 163 -47.12 -16.21 33.58
C THR A 163 -47.47 -16.79 34.95
N ALA A 164 -46.50 -16.97 35.85
CA ALA A 164 -46.77 -17.39 37.22
C ALA A 164 -47.64 -16.36 37.96
N ARG A 165 -47.25 -15.07 37.89
CA ARG A 165 -48.00 -13.98 38.52
C ARG A 165 -49.39 -13.79 37.91
N GLN A 166 -49.55 -13.99 36.61
CA GLN A 166 -50.85 -13.96 35.95
C GLN A 166 -51.79 -15.04 36.52
N LYS A 167 -51.29 -16.27 36.70
CA LYS A 167 -52.06 -17.36 37.33
C LYS A 167 -52.41 -17.06 38.79
N GLU A 168 -51.53 -16.40 39.52
CA GLU A 168 -51.83 -15.96 40.89
C GLU A 168 -52.96 -14.93 40.92
N PHE A 169 -52.92 -13.94 40.03
CA PHE A 169 -54.01 -12.96 39.91
C PHE A 169 -55.33 -13.62 39.49
N GLU A 170 -55.31 -14.57 38.56
CA GLU A 170 -56.50 -15.30 38.13
C GLU A 170 -57.16 -16.05 39.30
N LYS A 171 -56.36 -16.74 40.14
CA LYS A 171 -56.86 -17.37 41.38
C LYS A 171 -57.50 -16.38 42.36
N VAL A 172 -56.92 -15.19 42.52
CA VAL A 172 -57.46 -14.14 43.41
C VAL A 172 -58.80 -13.64 42.86
N VAL A 173 -58.88 -13.39 41.55
CA VAL A 173 -60.11 -12.96 40.87
C VAL A 173 -61.21 -14.02 41.03
N ASP A 174 -60.90 -15.30 40.80
CA ASP A 174 -61.85 -16.41 40.97
C ASP A 174 -62.37 -16.51 42.42
N SER A 175 -61.48 -16.34 43.41
CA SER A 175 -61.86 -16.32 44.83
C SER A 175 -62.80 -15.16 45.15
N CYS A 176 -62.51 -13.95 44.67
CA CYS A 176 -63.36 -12.78 44.89
C CYS A 176 -64.74 -12.90 44.21
N ILE A 177 -64.80 -13.55 43.04
CA ILE A 177 -66.07 -13.84 42.36
C ILE A 177 -66.89 -14.85 43.19
N GLY A 178 -66.26 -15.91 43.68
CA GLY A 178 -66.89 -16.90 44.55
C GLY A 178 -67.41 -16.30 45.87
N GLU A 179 -66.63 -15.43 46.52
CA GLU A 179 -67.05 -14.71 47.72
C GLU A 179 -68.26 -13.79 47.47
N LYS A 180 -68.28 -13.06 46.35
CA LYS A 180 -69.45 -12.24 45.95
C LYS A 180 -70.70 -13.08 45.69
N GLN A 181 -70.57 -14.25 45.06
CA GLN A 181 -71.71 -15.15 44.85
C GLN A 181 -72.25 -15.71 46.17
N ASN A 182 -71.36 -16.04 47.13
CA ASN A 182 -71.76 -16.49 48.46
C ASN A 182 -72.48 -15.39 49.26
N LEU A 183 -72.00 -14.14 49.18
CA LEU A 183 -72.66 -12.98 49.79
C LEU A 183 -74.04 -12.68 49.16
N SER A 184 -74.13 -12.73 47.83
CA SER A 184 -75.41 -12.55 47.11
C SER A 184 -76.42 -13.66 47.43
N ASN A 185 -75.97 -14.91 47.58
CA ASN A 185 -76.82 -16.04 47.99
C ASN A 185 -77.27 -15.92 49.45
N ALA A 186 -76.41 -15.41 50.33
CA ALA A 186 -76.76 -15.14 51.73
C ALA A 186 -77.82 -14.02 51.84
N GLU A 187 -77.68 -12.94 51.07
CA GLU A 187 -78.66 -11.85 51.01
C GLU A 187 -80.01 -12.32 50.44
N ALA A 188 -80.00 -13.17 49.39
CA ALA A 188 -81.22 -13.77 48.86
C ALA A 188 -81.90 -14.72 49.87
N THR A 189 -81.12 -15.41 50.70
CA THR A 189 -81.65 -16.27 51.77
C THR A 189 -82.29 -15.43 52.89
N VAL A 190 -81.67 -14.32 53.30
CA VAL A 190 -82.25 -13.41 54.32
C VAL A 190 -83.56 -12.77 53.84
N MET A 191 -83.65 -12.38 52.56
CA MET A 191 -84.88 -11.80 51.99
C MET A 191 -86.06 -12.78 51.91
N THR A 192 -85.82 -14.10 51.95
CA THR A 192 -86.90 -15.11 51.99
C THR A 192 -87.44 -15.36 53.40
N TRP A 193 -86.72 -14.94 54.45
CA TRP A 193 -87.17 -15.05 55.84
C TRP A 193 -88.07 -13.89 56.26
N ASP A 194 -87.99 -12.74 55.60
CA ASP A 194 -88.85 -11.56 55.85
C ASP A 194 -90.23 -11.62 55.15
N GLN A 195 -90.54 -12.72 54.43
CA GLN A 195 -91.81 -12.90 53.69
C GLN A 195 -92.76 -13.97 54.29
N ASN A 196 -92.48 -14.50 55.50
CA ASN A 196 -93.37 -15.43 56.21
C ASN A 196 -93.91 -14.87 57.53
#